data_AF-A0A976C9V7-F1
#
_entry.id   AF-A0A976C9V7-F1
#
_cell.length_a   1.000
_cell.length_b   1.000
_cell.length_c   1.000
_cell.angle_alpha   90.00
_cell.angle_beta   90.00
_cell.angle_gamma   90.00
#
_symmetry.space_group_name_H-M   'P 1'
#
loop_
_entity.id
_entity.type
_entity.pdbx_description
1 polymer ?
#
loop_
_entity_poly.entity_id
_entity_poly.type
_entity_poly.pdbx_seq_one_letter_code
_entity_poly.pdbx_strand_id
1 'polypeptide(L)'
;MVMKQKSKDPQKKDRPAPPAWLATLERGMQRANQHIKTTSPLSRRTHDASKPHYASFNDRVFAVSIDVGILSITVAPLFTWLFGMFFPNQSRINPPNVSAGQMIMWFFENIPATLVIHYIVLYIILGGIYLWCWNKSAATPGKWLLRMRIVDAQTFRKPTSKQLFYRYLGYLISVPPLTIGCMWAMLSRRQRTWHDMIAGTVVVKVKHWRWHDDGITPHAPTK
;
A
#
# COMPACT_ATOMS: atom_id res chain seq x y z
N MET A 1 -20.43 20.69 26.58
CA MET A 1 -21.80 21.23 26.68
C MET A 1 -21.70 22.75 26.57
N VAL A 2 -21.81 23.31 25.37
CA VAL A 2 -21.76 24.77 25.14
C VAL A 2 -23.10 25.17 24.55
N MET A 3 -23.94 25.80 25.39
CA MET A 3 -25.22 26.34 24.96
C MET A 3 -24.97 27.49 23.98
N LYS A 4 -25.41 27.31 22.73
CA LYS A 4 -25.39 28.37 21.71
C LYS A 4 -26.49 29.38 22.07
N GLN A 5 -26.11 30.45 22.74
CA GLN A 5 -26.98 31.59 23.02
C GLN A 5 -27.37 32.23 21.68
N LYS A 6 -28.62 32.04 21.24
CA LYS A 6 -29.19 32.78 20.12
C LYS A 6 -29.30 34.25 20.54
N SER A 7 -28.34 35.06 20.13
CA SER A 7 -28.47 36.52 20.08
C SER A 7 -29.76 36.85 19.31
N LYS A 8 -30.80 37.27 20.04
CA LYS A 8 -32.03 37.80 19.46
C LYS A 8 -31.77 39.25 19.14
N ASP A 9 -31.45 39.52 17.89
CA ASP A 9 -31.37 40.85 17.32
C ASP A 9 -32.65 41.66 17.65
N PRO A 10 -32.56 42.70 18.51
CA PRO A 10 -33.73 43.42 19.02
C PRO A 10 -34.50 44.16 17.90
N GLN A 11 -33.89 44.38 16.73
CA GLN A 11 -34.55 45.00 15.57
C GLN A 11 -35.43 44.04 14.75
N LYS A 12 -35.55 42.77 15.14
CA LYS A 12 -36.37 41.80 14.38
C LYS A 12 -37.85 41.80 14.75
N LYS A 13 -38.21 42.40 15.89
CA LYS A 13 -39.58 42.30 16.45
C LYS A 13 -40.60 43.23 15.77
N ASP A 14 -40.14 44.35 15.21
CA ASP A 14 -41.02 45.42 14.70
C ASP A 14 -40.96 45.56 13.16
N ARG A 15 -40.44 44.57 12.43
CA ARG A 15 -40.41 44.61 10.97
C ARG A 15 -41.78 44.23 10.40
N PRO A 16 -42.36 45.04 9.49
CA PRO A 16 -43.60 44.66 8.80
C PRO A 16 -43.39 43.33 8.06
N ALA A 17 -44.42 42.49 8.06
CA ALA A 17 -44.34 41.18 7.42
C ALA A 17 -43.94 41.33 5.94
N PRO A 18 -42.98 40.52 5.44
CA PRO A 18 -42.51 40.66 4.07
C PRO A 18 -43.69 40.43 3.10
N PRO A 19 -43.78 41.23 2.03
CA PRO A 19 -44.73 41.03 0.94
C PRO A 19 -44.79 39.57 0.46
N ALA A 20 -45.98 39.10 0.06
CA ALA A 20 -46.19 37.71 -0.36
C ALA A 20 -45.25 37.24 -1.49
N TRP A 21 -44.81 38.16 -2.35
CA TRP A 21 -43.85 37.87 -3.42
C TRP A 21 -42.44 37.60 -2.88
N LEU A 22 -41.99 38.31 -1.83
CA LEU A 22 -40.70 38.08 -1.16
C LEU A 22 -40.66 36.72 -0.46
N ALA A 23 -41.72 36.38 0.28
CA ALA A 23 -41.84 35.07 0.91
C ALA A 23 -41.84 33.92 -0.11
N THR A 24 -42.35 34.16 -1.32
CA THR A 24 -42.37 33.17 -2.41
C THR A 24 -40.99 33.02 -3.07
N LEU A 25 -40.27 34.13 -3.30
CA LEU A 25 -38.88 34.11 -3.75
C LEU A 25 -37.95 33.44 -2.74
N GLU A 26 -38.08 33.74 -1.45
CA GLU A 26 -37.27 33.12 -0.39
C GLU A 26 -37.48 31.60 -0.35
N ARG A 27 -38.73 31.14 -0.47
CA ARG A 27 -39.04 29.70 -0.56
C ARG A 27 -38.46 29.07 -1.83
N GLY A 28 -38.51 29.76 -2.96
CA GLY A 28 -37.88 29.33 -4.21
C GLY A 28 -36.35 29.21 -4.09
N MET A 29 -35.70 30.23 -3.52
CA MET A 29 -34.26 30.22 -3.26
C MET A 29 -33.86 29.15 -2.26
N GLN A 30 -34.63 28.92 -1.20
CA GLN A 30 -34.37 27.85 -0.25
C GLN A 30 -34.50 26.46 -0.88
N ARG A 31 -35.53 26.24 -1.70
CA ARG A 31 -35.70 24.99 -2.47
C ARG A 31 -34.57 24.78 -3.48
N ALA A 32 -34.17 25.83 -4.19
CA ALA A 32 -33.04 25.79 -5.12
C ALA A 32 -31.72 25.49 -4.38
N ASN A 33 -31.47 26.12 -3.23
CA ASN A 33 -30.27 25.90 -2.44
C ASN A 33 -30.24 24.49 -1.80
N GLN A 34 -31.40 23.95 -1.39
CA GLN A 34 -31.52 22.57 -0.95
C GLN A 34 -31.26 21.60 -2.10
N HIS A 35 -31.84 21.85 -3.28
CA HIS A 35 -31.56 21.05 -4.48
C HIS A 35 -30.06 21.07 -4.82
N ILE A 36 -29.44 22.25 -4.90
CA ILE A 36 -27.99 22.41 -5.15
C ILE A 36 -27.16 21.64 -4.13
N LYS A 37 -27.49 21.67 -2.83
CA LYS A 37 -26.78 20.88 -1.82
C LYS A 37 -26.90 19.36 -2.02
N THR A 38 -28.02 18.88 -2.54
CA THR A 38 -28.27 17.44 -2.77
C THR A 38 -27.78 16.92 -4.12
N THR A 39 -27.75 17.76 -5.15
CA THR A 39 -27.38 17.38 -6.53
C THR A 39 -25.96 17.80 -6.92
N SER A 40 -25.32 18.70 -6.15
CA SER A 40 -23.95 19.12 -6.38
C SER A 40 -22.97 17.94 -6.28
N PRO A 41 -22.21 17.63 -7.35
CA PRO A 41 -21.12 16.65 -7.30
C PRO A 41 -20.03 17.05 -6.29
N LEU A 42 -19.91 18.36 -6.01
CA LEU A 42 -18.91 18.93 -5.11
C LEU A 42 -19.27 18.75 -3.64
N SER A 43 -20.56 18.82 -3.26
CA SER A 43 -20.98 18.60 -1.85
C SER A 43 -20.86 17.13 -1.42
N ARG A 44 -21.02 16.20 -2.37
CA ARG A 44 -20.83 14.76 -2.16
C ARG A 44 -19.35 14.41 -1.93
N ARG A 45 -18.42 15.16 -2.55
CA ARG A 45 -16.96 14.99 -2.40
C ARG A 45 -16.42 15.45 -1.04
N THR A 46 -16.98 16.50 -0.44
CA THR A 46 -16.47 17.02 0.84
C THR A 46 -16.91 16.21 2.06
N HIS A 47 -17.97 15.41 1.94
CA HIS A 47 -18.49 14.58 3.03
C HIS A 47 -17.91 13.15 3.09
N ASP A 48 -17.30 12.64 2.00
CA ASP A 48 -16.64 11.31 1.97
C ASP A 48 -15.11 11.40 2.17
N ALA A 49 -14.62 12.38 2.95
CA ALA A 49 -13.30 12.31 3.56
C ALA A 49 -13.32 11.19 4.64
N SER A 50 -13.56 9.97 4.20
CA SER A 50 -13.64 8.78 5.02
C SER A 50 -12.28 8.58 5.69
N LYS A 51 -12.30 8.29 7.00
CA LYS A 51 -11.08 7.99 7.74
C LYS A 51 -10.30 6.90 6.98
N PRO A 52 -8.98 7.05 6.79
CA PRO A 52 -8.19 6.07 6.04
C PRO A 52 -8.35 4.69 6.67
N HIS A 53 -8.83 3.73 5.88
CA HIS A 53 -8.95 2.35 6.32
C HIS A 53 -7.57 1.70 6.19
N TYR A 54 -6.90 1.49 7.32
CA TYR A 54 -5.60 0.84 7.34
C TYR A 54 -5.70 -0.63 6.92
N ALA A 55 -4.76 -1.09 6.11
CA ALA A 55 -4.67 -2.50 5.76
C ALA A 55 -4.25 -3.32 6.99
N SER A 56 -5.03 -4.34 7.31
CA SER A 56 -4.75 -5.23 8.44
C SER A 56 -3.51 -6.09 8.16
N PHE A 57 -2.98 -6.71 9.22
CA PHE A 57 -1.93 -7.70 9.09
C PHE A 57 -2.29 -8.83 8.11
N ASN A 58 -3.50 -9.39 8.21
CA ASN A 58 -3.95 -10.51 7.37
C ASN A 58 -4.04 -10.13 5.90
N ASP A 59 -4.52 -8.92 5.59
CA ASP A 59 -4.56 -8.42 4.20
C ASP A 59 -3.16 -8.36 3.60
N ARG A 60 -2.17 -7.95 4.41
CA ARG A 60 -0.77 -7.84 3.98
C ARG A 60 -0.14 -9.23 3.79
N VAL A 61 -0.42 -10.18 4.67
CA VAL A 61 0.04 -11.58 4.51
C VAL A 61 -0.53 -12.17 3.24
N PHE A 62 -1.83 -12.03 3.01
CA PHE A 62 -2.48 -12.54 1.81
C PHE A 62 -1.92 -11.91 0.52
N ALA A 63 -1.64 -10.60 0.54
CA ALA A 63 -0.96 -9.92 -0.57
C ALA A 63 0.42 -10.53 -0.87
N VAL A 64 1.20 -10.79 0.18
CA VAL A 64 2.53 -11.39 0.05
C VAL A 64 2.42 -12.83 -0.45
N SER A 65 1.43 -13.61 -0.02
CA SER A 65 1.19 -14.95 -0.55
C SER A 65 0.89 -14.94 -2.05
N ILE A 66 0.10 -13.97 -2.53
CA ILE A 66 -0.14 -13.78 -3.97
C ILE A 66 1.17 -13.41 -4.68
N ASP A 67 1.92 -12.44 -4.14
CA ASP A 67 3.20 -12.02 -4.71
C ASP A 67 4.18 -13.21 -4.81
N VAL A 68 4.26 -14.04 -3.76
CA VAL A 68 5.10 -15.26 -3.72
C VAL A 68 4.62 -16.28 -4.74
N GLY A 69 3.31 -16.54 -4.87
CA GLY A 69 2.78 -17.47 -5.85
C GLY A 69 3.10 -17.06 -7.29
N ILE A 70 2.89 -15.79 -7.64
CA ILE A 70 3.27 -15.23 -8.95
C ILE A 70 4.77 -15.37 -9.17
N LEU A 71 5.56 -15.09 -8.13
CA LEU A 71 7.00 -15.20 -8.19
C LEU A 71 7.46 -16.64 -8.38
N SER A 72 6.89 -17.62 -7.68
CA SER A 72 7.23 -19.04 -7.84
C SER A 72 6.94 -19.53 -9.26
N ILE A 73 5.80 -19.14 -9.83
CA ILE A 73 5.43 -19.52 -11.22
C ILE A 73 6.40 -18.93 -12.24
N THR A 74 6.91 -17.71 -11.99
CA THR A 74 7.75 -17.00 -12.96
C THR A 74 9.24 -17.31 -12.77
N VAL A 75 9.70 -17.32 -11.52
CA VAL A 75 11.12 -17.43 -11.16
C VAL A 75 11.59 -18.87 -11.15
N ALA A 76 10.79 -19.85 -10.71
CA ALA A 76 11.24 -21.24 -10.68
C ALA A 76 11.63 -21.79 -12.06
N PRO A 77 10.80 -21.69 -13.13
CA PRO A 77 11.21 -22.17 -14.45
C PRO A 77 12.36 -21.36 -15.04
N LEU A 78 12.36 -20.04 -14.83
CA LEU A 78 13.45 -19.16 -15.26
C LEU A 78 14.77 -19.53 -14.56
N PHE A 79 14.72 -19.82 -13.26
CA PHE A 79 15.84 -20.27 -12.46
C PHE A 79 16.36 -21.60 -12.97
N THR A 80 15.49 -22.60 -13.19
CA THR A 80 15.90 -23.90 -13.73
C THR A 80 16.56 -23.76 -15.10
N TRP A 81 16.00 -22.92 -15.98
CA TRP A 81 16.57 -22.65 -17.29
C TRP A 81 17.93 -21.94 -17.21
N LEU A 82 18.02 -20.88 -16.40
CA LEU A 82 19.25 -20.11 -16.20
C LEU A 82 20.35 -20.97 -15.57
N PHE A 83 19.99 -21.76 -14.56
CA PHE A 83 20.88 -22.70 -13.90
C PHE A 83 21.41 -23.74 -14.90
N GLY A 84 20.56 -24.29 -15.76
CA GLY A 84 20.99 -25.20 -16.83
C GLY A 84 21.96 -24.56 -17.83
N MET A 85 21.82 -23.26 -18.13
CA MET A 85 22.73 -22.52 -19.01
C MET A 85 24.12 -22.31 -18.39
N PHE A 86 24.19 -22.01 -17.09
CA PHE A 86 25.47 -21.81 -16.39
C PHE A 86 26.14 -23.13 -15.95
N PHE A 87 25.37 -24.21 -15.82
CA PHE A 87 25.85 -25.55 -15.44
C PHE A 87 25.53 -26.61 -16.50
N PRO A 88 25.97 -26.43 -17.77
CA PRO A 88 25.56 -27.27 -18.91
C PRO A 88 26.05 -28.74 -18.82
N ASN A 89 27.02 -29.04 -17.95
CA ASN A 89 27.64 -30.36 -17.81
C ASN A 89 27.21 -31.14 -16.55
N GLN A 90 26.29 -30.60 -15.72
CA GLN A 90 25.93 -31.25 -14.45
C GLN A 90 25.09 -32.53 -14.66
N SER A 91 24.40 -32.65 -15.80
CA SER A 91 23.67 -33.86 -16.21
C SER A 91 24.55 -34.93 -16.88
N ARG A 92 25.85 -34.67 -17.11
CA ARG A 92 26.83 -35.65 -17.63
C ARG A 92 27.63 -36.34 -16.53
N ILE A 93 27.31 -36.10 -15.26
CA ILE A 93 27.78 -36.96 -14.18
C ILE A 93 26.88 -38.19 -14.19
N ASN A 94 27.15 -39.12 -15.12
CA ASN A 94 26.89 -40.53 -14.82
C ASN A 94 27.94 -40.87 -13.77
N PRO A 95 27.61 -41.01 -12.46
CA PRO A 95 28.61 -41.42 -11.50
C PRO A 95 29.10 -42.80 -11.92
N PRO A 96 30.36 -42.98 -12.36
CA PRO A 96 30.90 -44.32 -12.44
C PRO A 96 31.11 -44.74 -10.98
N ASN A 97 30.20 -45.55 -10.45
CA ASN A 97 30.40 -46.30 -9.21
C ASN A 97 30.63 -45.39 -7.98
N VAL A 98 30.02 -44.21 -7.93
CA VAL A 98 30.27 -43.22 -6.87
C VAL A 98 29.47 -43.60 -5.63
N SER A 99 30.15 -43.80 -4.50
CA SER A 99 29.49 -44.19 -3.24
C SER A 99 28.57 -43.06 -2.72
N ALA A 100 27.58 -43.40 -1.89
CA ALA A 100 26.69 -42.42 -1.27
C ALA A 100 27.47 -41.32 -0.52
N GLY A 101 28.61 -41.69 0.11
CA GLY A 101 29.49 -40.73 0.79
C GLY A 101 30.14 -39.73 -0.16
N GLN A 102 30.58 -40.16 -1.34
CA GLN A 102 31.18 -39.27 -2.34
C GLN A 102 30.16 -38.31 -2.98
N MET A 103 28.92 -38.77 -3.18
CA MET A 103 27.82 -37.87 -3.57
C MET A 103 27.60 -36.80 -2.49
N ILE A 104 27.44 -37.21 -1.23
CA ILE A 104 27.22 -36.27 -0.12
C ILE A 104 28.35 -35.22 -0.05
N MET A 105 29.61 -35.64 -0.17
CA MET A 105 30.76 -34.71 -0.12
C MET A 105 30.80 -33.75 -1.32
N TRP A 106 30.52 -34.22 -2.54
CA TRP A 106 30.43 -33.35 -3.73
C TRP A 106 29.31 -32.29 -3.59
N PHE A 107 28.17 -32.68 -3.00
CA PHE A 107 27.09 -31.76 -2.65
C PHE A 107 27.60 -30.70 -1.65
N PHE A 108 28.29 -31.07 -0.59
CA PHE A 108 28.81 -30.09 0.40
C PHE A 108 29.92 -29.17 -0.16
N GLU A 109 30.72 -29.61 -1.12
CA GLU A 109 31.81 -28.81 -1.69
C GLU A 109 31.36 -27.82 -2.78
N ASN A 110 30.42 -28.20 -3.65
CA ASN A 110 30.06 -27.38 -4.83
C ASN A 110 28.80 -26.52 -4.66
N ILE A 111 27.98 -26.83 -3.66
CA ILE A 111 26.69 -26.16 -3.42
C ILE A 111 26.80 -24.83 -2.66
N PRO A 112 27.66 -24.66 -1.64
CA PRO A 112 27.59 -23.47 -0.79
C PRO A 112 27.88 -22.17 -1.53
N ALA A 113 29.00 -22.06 -2.24
CA ALA A 113 29.42 -20.79 -2.86
C ALA A 113 28.53 -20.41 -4.05
N THR A 114 28.25 -21.36 -4.93
CA THR A 114 27.44 -21.16 -6.13
C THR A 114 26.00 -20.81 -5.77
N LEU A 115 25.38 -21.54 -4.83
CA LEU A 115 24.03 -21.21 -4.39
C LEU A 115 24.00 -19.87 -3.66
N VAL A 116 24.98 -19.54 -2.82
CA VAL A 116 25.02 -18.26 -2.10
C VAL A 116 25.09 -17.08 -3.08
N ILE A 117 26.00 -17.11 -4.06
CA ILE A 117 26.08 -16.07 -5.09
C ILE A 117 24.76 -15.97 -5.85
N HIS A 118 24.17 -17.11 -6.20
CA HIS A 118 22.91 -17.15 -6.92
C HIS A 118 21.74 -16.56 -6.11
N TYR A 119 21.62 -16.93 -4.83
CA TYR A 119 20.62 -16.37 -3.92
C TYR A 119 20.81 -14.86 -3.73
N ILE A 120 22.05 -14.37 -3.63
CA ILE A 120 22.35 -12.93 -3.55
C ILE A 120 21.90 -12.22 -4.83
N VAL A 121 22.24 -12.75 -6.00
CA VAL A 121 21.85 -12.18 -7.29
C VAL A 121 20.33 -12.13 -7.43
N LEU A 122 19.63 -13.23 -7.14
CA LEU A 122 18.16 -13.26 -7.14
C LEU A 122 17.57 -12.25 -6.15
N TYR A 123 18.13 -12.16 -4.94
CA TYR A 123 17.67 -11.21 -3.94
C TYR A 123 17.79 -9.75 -4.42
N ILE A 124 18.90 -9.40 -5.07
CA ILE A 124 19.12 -8.07 -5.66
C ILE A 124 18.13 -7.79 -6.79
N ILE A 125 17.95 -8.74 -7.72
CA ILE A 125 17.02 -8.61 -8.85
C ILE A 125 15.59 -8.42 -8.35
N LEU A 126 15.14 -9.28 -7.43
CA LEU A 126 13.81 -9.20 -6.83
C LEU A 126 13.62 -7.88 -6.10
N GLY A 127 14.60 -7.48 -5.27
CA GLY A 127 14.59 -6.19 -4.60
C GLY A 127 14.43 -5.02 -5.56
N GLY A 128 15.13 -5.06 -6.69
CA GLY A 128 15.00 -4.09 -7.78
C GLY A 128 13.59 -4.04 -8.37
N ILE A 129 12.98 -5.21 -8.65
CA ILE A 129 11.60 -5.32 -9.17
C ILE A 129 10.60 -4.74 -8.15
N TYR A 130 10.75 -5.07 -6.85
CA TYR A 130 9.90 -4.53 -5.80
C TYR A 130 10.01 -3.00 -5.69
N LEU A 131 11.23 -2.46 -5.71
CA LEU A 131 11.48 -1.02 -5.69
C LEU A 131 10.87 -0.32 -6.92
N TRP A 132 11.02 -0.92 -8.10
CA TRP A 132 10.41 -0.41 -9.33
C TRP A 132 8.88 -0.38 -9.24
N CYS A 133 8.27 -1.49 -8.81
CA CYS A 133 6.82 -1.57 -8.58
C CYS A 133 6.34 -0.51 -7.57
N TRP A 134 7.06 -0.34 -6.45
CA TRP A 134 6.71 0.68 -5.45
C TRP A 134 6.84 2.10 -5.99
N ASN A 135 7.87 2.39 -6.78
CA ASN A 135 8.06 3.72 -7.32
C ASN A 135 6.99 4.07 -8.36
N LYS A 136 6.55 3.10 -9.17
CA LYS A 136 5.50 3.31 -10.18
C LYS A 136 4.11 3.36 -9.56
N SER A 137 3.77 2.35 -8.75
CA SER A 137 2.40 2.05 -8.34
C SER A 137 2.18 2.21 -6.84
N ALA A 138 3.23 2.42 -6.04
CA ALA A 138 3.17 2.37 -4.57
C ALA A 138 2.49 1.10 -4.04
N ALA A 139 2.59 0.01 -4.81
CA ALA A 139 2.07 -1.31 -4.46
C ALA A 139 2.84 -2.38 -5.22
N THR A 140 2.73 -3.61 -4.71
CA THR A 140 3.14 -4.85 -5.37
C THR A 140 1.94 -5.46 -6.09
N PRO A 141 2.12 -6.39 -7.05
CA PRO A 141 1.00 -7.02 -7.75
C PRO A 141 -0.11 -7.56 -6.83
N GLY A 142 0.25 -8.25 -5.74
CA GLY A 142 -0.69 -8.75 -4.74
C GLY A 142 -1.37 -7.63 -3.94
N LYS A 143 -0.64 -6.55 -3.60
CA LYS A 143 -1.24 -5.37 -2.96
C LYS A 143 -2.18 -4.64 -3.90
N TRP A 144 -1.86 -4.58 -5.18
CA TRP A 144 -2.70 -3.98 -6.21
C TRP A 144 -4.02 -4.75 -6.34
N LEU A 145 -3.97 -6.08 -6.37
CA LEU A 145 -5.16 -6.95 -6.43
C LEU A 145 -6.08 -6.74 -5.23
N LEU A 146 -5.50 -6.54 -4.03
CA LEU A 146 -6.24 -6.29 -2.79
C LEU A 146 -6.60 -4.81 -2.57
N ARG A 147 -6.38 -3.95 -3.58
CA ARG A 147 -6.61 -2.50 -3.52
C ARG A 147 -5.93 -1.84 -2.32
N MET A 148 -4.70 -2.24 -2.06
CA MET A 148 -3.85 -1.67 -1.02
C MET A 148 -2.76 -0.80 -1.63
N ARG A 149 -2.47 0.33 -0.97
CA ARG A 149 -1.44 1.26 -1.42
C ARG A 149 -0.57 1.72 -0.25
N ILE A 150 0.73 1.81 -0.51
CA ILE A 150 1.72 2.41 0.38
C ILE A 150 1.62 3.93 0.23
N VAL A 151 1.45 4.63 1.33
CA VAL A 151 1.36 6.09 1.39
C VAL A 151 2.24 6.64 2.50
N ASP A 152 2.59 7.92 2.39
CA ASP A 152 3.26 8.64 3.47
C ASP A 152 2.37 8.70 4.72
N ALA A 153 2.93 8.45 5.90
CA ALA A 153 2.15 8.30 7.13
C ALA A 153 1.59 9.63 7.69
N GLN A 154 2.08 10.78 7.21
CA GLN A 154 1.64 12.10 7.66
C GLN A 154 0.69 12.75 6.64
N THR A 155 1.06 12.70 5.36
CA THR A 155 0.38 13.41 4.27
C THR A 155 -0.58 12.52 3.49
N PHE A 156 -0.50 11.19 3.62
CA PHE A 156 -1.23 10.21 2.82
C PHE A 156 -1.01 10.34 1.30
N ARG A 157 0.01 11.08 0.88
CA ARG A 157 0.40 11.23 -0.53
C ARG A 157 1.32 10.09 -0.97
N LYS A 158 1.68 10.12 -2.25
CA LYS A 158 2.64 9.19 -2.84
C LYS A 158 3.95 9.23 -2.04
N PRO A 159 4.47 8.06 -1.60
CA PRO A 159 5.72 8.01 -0.84
C PRO A 159 6.88 8.48 -1.72
N THR A 160 7.85 9.11 -1.09
CA THR A 160 9.09 9.54 -1.77
C THR A 160 10.01 8.34 -2.03
N SER A 161 10.88 8.43 -3.04
CA SER A 161 11.85 7.35 -3.34
C SER A 161 12.76 7.03 -2.15
N LYS A 162 13.11 8.03 -1.33
CA LYS A 162 13.88 7.84 -0.10
C LYS A 162 13.13 6.99 0.92
N GLN A 163 11.84 7.24 1.13
CA GLN A 163 11.01 6.43 2.03
C GLN A 163 10.90 4.99 1.54
N LEU A 164 10.74 4.78 0.23
CA LEU A 164 10.71 3.44 -0.35
C LEU A 164 12.05 2.70 -0.17
N PHE A 165 13.17 3.42 -0.26
CA PHE A 165 14.50 2.87 0.00
C PHE A 165 14.69 2.48 1.48
N TYR A 166 14.36 3.37 2.42
CA TYR A 166 14.40 3.05 3.85
C TYR A 166 13.42 1.93 4.22
N ARG A 167 12.30 1.82 3.51
CA ARG A 167 11.37 0.71 3.66
C ARG A 167 12.03 -0.61 3.27
N TYR A 168 12.77 -0.63 2.16
CA TYR A 168 13.55 -1.81 1.73
C TYR A 168 14.63 -2.18 2.74
N LEU A 169 15.39 -1.21 3.26
CA LEU A 169 16.37 -1.45 4.33
C LEU A 169 15.71 -1.96 5.62
N GLY A 170 14.52 -1.45 5.96
CA GLY A 170 13.74 -1.93 7.09
C GLY A 170 13.31 -3.39 6.95
N TYR A 171 13.14 -3.90 5.72
CA TYR A 171 12.92 -5.33 5.50
C TYR A 171 14.16 -6.15 5.86
N LEU A 172 15.38 -5.70 5.54
CA LEU A 172 16.63 -6.39 5.93
C LEU A 172 16.76 -6.53 7.45
N ILE A 173 16.38 -5.50 8.20
CA ILE A 173 16.36 -5.54 9.68
C ILE A 173 15.24 -6.44 10.21
N SER A 174 14.17 -6.64 9.42
CA SER A 174 13.05 -7.52 9.78
C SER A 174 13.29 -9.00 9.42
N VAL A 175 14.35 -9.33 8.67
CA VAL A 175 14.71 -10.72 8.30
C VAL A 175 15.21 -11.54 9.50
N PRO A 176 16.10 -11.03 10.38
CA PRO A 176 16.57 -11.80 11.54
C PRO A 176 15.49 -12.11 12.60
N PRO A 177 14.59 -11.19 12.99
CA PRO A 177 13.60 -11.46 14.04
C PRO A 177 12.30 -12.08 13.48
N LEU A 178 12.41 -13.10 12.62
CA LEU A 178 11.36 -14.09 12.27
C LEU A 178 9.92 -13.59 12.53
N THR A 179 9.39 -12.77 11.63
CA THR A 179 7.98 -12.28 11.62
C THR A 179 7.53 -11.34 12.76
N ILE A 180 8.32 -11.12 13.82
CA ILE A 180 7.94 -10.25 14.95
C ILE A 180 7.69 -8.81 14.49
N GLY A 181 8.56 -8.28 13.62
CA GLY A 181 8.39 -6.94 13.04
C GLY A 181 7.15 -6.78 12.17
N CYS A 182 6.60 -7.89 11.65
CA CYS A 182 5.33 -7.94 10.94
C CYS A 182 4.15 -8.11 11.91
N MET A 183 4.30 -8.95 12.94
CA MET A 183 3.30 -9.14 14.01
C MET A 183 3.02 -7.84 14.78
N TRP A 184 3.99 -6.91 14.84
CA TRP A 184 3.78 -5.56 15.39
C TRP A 184 2.62 -4.80 14.75
N ALA A 185 2.27 -5.10 13.49
CA ALA A 185 1.10 -4.54 12.86
C ALA A 185 -0.19 -4.87 13.62
N MET A 186 -0.30 -6.05 14.22
CA MET A 186 -1.49 -6.48 14.97
C MET A 186 -1.69 -5.65 16.25
N LEU A 187 -0.61 -5.22 16.90
CA LEU A 187 -0.64 -4.46 18.16
C LEU A 187 -0.78 -2.95 17.94
N SER A 188 -0.43 -2.44 16.76
CA SER A 188 -0.42 -1.00 16.50
C SER A 188 -1.77 -0.48 16.01
N ARG A 189 -2.24 0.65 16.58
CA ARG A 189 -3.50 1.31 16.17
C ARG A 189 -3.56 1.73 14.69
N ARG A 190 -2.40 1.93 14.05
CA ARG A 190 -2.27 2.28 12.62
C ARG A 190 -1.84 1.10 11.75
N GLN A 191 -1.81 -0.14 12.30
CA GLN A 191 -1.42 -1.37 11.60
C GLN A 191 -0.08 -1.24 10.85
N ARG A 192 0.92 -0.60 11.49
CA ARG A 192 2.27 -0.37 10.95
C ARG A 192 3.22 -1.47 11.42
N THR A 193 4.06 -1.94 10.51
CA THR A 193 5.19 -2.83 10.77
C THR A 193 6.46 -2.03 11.10
N TRP A 194 7.53 -2.69 11.54
CA TRP A 194 8.80 -2.00 11.82
C TRP A 194 9.38 -1.28 10.59
N HIS A 195 9.35 -1.93 9.43
CA HIS A 195 9.79 -1.31 8.17
C HIS A 195 8.89 -0.13 7.75
N ASP A 196 7.58 -0.16 8.06
CA ASP A 196 6.67 0.96 7.85
C ASP A 196 7.05 2.15 8.73
N MET A 197 7.37 1.90 10.01
CA MET A 197 7.75 2.93 10.98
C MET A 197 9.08 3.59 10.63
N ILE A 198 10.09 2.79 10.28
CA ILE A 198 11.42 3.28 9.86
C ILE A 198 11.31 4.18 8.63
N ALA A 199 10.47 3.79 7.66
CA ALA A 199 10.27 4.54 6.44
C ALA A 199 9.30 5.73 6.57
N GLY A 200 8.59 5.88 7.70
CA GLY A 200 7.52 6.86 7.83
C GLY A 200 6.35 6.60 6.87
N THR A 201 6.06 5.35 6.54
CA THR A 201 5.00 4.95 5.60
C THR A 201 3.88 4.19 6.31
N VAL A 202 2.74 4.06 5.64
CA VAL A 202 1.61 3.24 6.07
C VAL A 202 0.93 2.63 4.85
N VAL A 203 0.24 1.50 5.02
CA VAL A 203 -0.56 0.89 3.96
C VAL A 203 -2.04 1.10 4.25
N VAL A 204 -2.75 1.62 3.25
CA VAL A 204 -4.18 1.89 3.31
C VAL A 204 -4.92 1.12 2.23
N LYS A 205 -6.17 0.75 2.50
CA LYS A 205 -7.11 0.24 1.50
C LYS A 205 -7.72 1.41 0.75
N VAL A 206 -7.73 1.33 -0.58
CA VAL A 206 -8.28 2.36 -1.46
C VAL A 206 -9.55 1.86 -2.14
N LYS A 207 -10.58 2.72 -2.24
CA LYS A 207 -11.76 2.42 -3.05
C LYS A 207 -11.42 2.46 -4.54
N HIS A 208 -10.60 3.44 -4.93
CA HIS A 208 -10.20 3.72 -6.31
C HIS A 208 -8.67 3.78 -6.44
N TRP A 209 -8.14 3.30 -7.57
CA TRP A 209 -6.68 3.23 -7.78
C TRP A 209 -6.03 4.58 -8.13
N ARG A 210 -6.82 5.59 -8.52
CA ARG A 210 -6.30 6.92 -8.81
C ARG A 210 -6.02 7.71 -7.54
N TRP A 211 -4.85 8.34 -7.47
CA TRP A 211 -4.35 9.17 -6.37
C TRP A 211 -5.19 10.42 -6.04
N HIS A 212 -6.30 10.66 -6.74
CA HIS A 212 -7.16 11.83 -6.50
C HIS A 212 -8.63 11.44 -6.30
N ASP A 213 -8.97 10.17 -6.47
CA ASP A 213 -10.36 9.69 -6.44
C ASP A 213 -10.62 8.81 -5.21
N ASP A 214 -9.62 8.55 -4.37
CA ASP A 214 -9.72 7.61 -3.25
C ASP A 214 -10.27 8.21 -1.94
N GLY A 215 -10.52 9.52 -1.89
CA GLY A 215 -11.05 10.23 -0.71
C GLY A 215 -10.09 10.29 0.48
N ILE A 216 -8.89 9.74 0.34
CA ILE A 216 -7.87 9.63 1.40
C ILE A 216 -6.73 10.63 1.13
N THR A 217 -6.36 10.81 -0.14
CA THR A 217 -5.32 11.77 -0.54
C THR A 217 -5.87 13.20 -0.48
N PRO A 218 -5.19 14.14 0.18
CA PRO A 218 -5.57 15.54 0.12
C PRO A 218 -5.49 16.05 -1.33
N HIS A 219 -6.58 16.65 -1.84
CA HIS A 219 -6.53 17.35 -3.12
C HIS A 219 -5.44 18.43 -3.05
N ALA A 220 -4.58 18.49 -4.07
CA ALA A 220 -3.68 19.63 -4.19
C ALA A 220 -4.54 20.91 -4.31
N PRO A 221 -4.14 22.03 -3.68
CA PRO A 221 -4.83 23.29 -3.92
C PRO A 221 -4.78 23.55 -5.42
N THR A 222 -5.96 23.60 -6.05
CA THR A 222 -6.11 24.05 -7.43
C THR A 222 -5.55 25.47 -7.50
N LYS A 223 -4.51 25.66 -8.30
CA LYS A 223 -3.99 27.00 -8.62
C LYS A 223 -5.03 27.80 -9.38
#